data_AF-A0A918XJT5-F1
#
_entry.id   AF-A0A918XJT5-F1
#
_cell.length_a   1.000
_cell.length_b   1.000
_cell.length_c   1.000
_cell.angle_alpha   90.00
_cell.angle_beta   90.00
_cell.angle_gamma   90.00
#
_symmetry.space_group_name_H-M   'P 1'
#
loop_
_entity.id
_entity.type
_entity.pdbx_description
1 polymer ?
#
loop_
_entity_poly.entity_id
_entity_poly.type
_entity_poly.pdbx_seq_one_letter_code
_entity_poly.pdbx_strand_id
1 'polypeptide(L)'
;MKLSKATVWTRAALFAAPVLAAQVALTQVQGELGMTALGSAFAQNEQAKPQQETRRTPALRNKVYEKLAEAQAAAEEKDLNTAQKVLDGMIAAGGKNELNSYELANVYNLYAFIYYSREDYPNALKSYENVVAQPDIPLAMEINTRYTIAQLYFVQEQWKQGIDALLKWFEMTQSPTESAYVLLAQGYYQLKDYNRSLENVEIAISMYEDKGKVPKEQWYNLARFLYFEKNDVNSTVDTLEELLKHYPKKQYWVQLSHMYGEQKKEGLQLAAMETAYVQDMLDKGSEQVTMAYLYLNGEVPYKAATVLDQGIRDGSVEKTSKNYEVLGNAWRQAQEIDKAIPAMEEAASRSDSGELYARLGNVYLDGDQNRKAVEAINKGLQRGGVKRPDTARLVLGMAYFNLKQYGKARDAFQAAGRDKRSSQYASQWMAYMDSELERQRKLAEDV
;
A
#
# COMPACT_ATOMS: atom_id res chain seq x y z
N MET A 1 -9.69 -0.73 -31.56
CA MET A 1 -9.78 0.44 -30.64
C MET A 1 -8.41 0.53 -29.99
N LYS A 2 -7.61 1.57 -30.28
CA LYS A 2 -6.29 1.73 -29.66
C LYS A 2 -6.50 1.88 -28.16
N LEU A 3 -6.00 0.92 -27.38
CA LEU A 3 -6.00 0.96 -25.92
C LEU A 3 -5.19 2.18 -25.48
N SER A 4 -5.87 3.23 -25.08
CA SER A 4 -5.25 4.44 -24.55
C SER A 4 -4.65 4.12 -23.17
N LYS A 5 -3.32 4.06 -23.13
CA LYS A 5 -2.42 4.25 -21.98
C LYS A 5 -3.08 4.07 -20.60
N ALA A 6 -3.02 2.84 -20.09
CA ALA A 6 -3.40 2.47 -18.73
C ALA A 6 -2.41 2.95 -17.63
N THR A 7 -1.42 3.78 -17.98
CA THR A 7 -0.28 4.12 -17.11
C THR A 7 -0.56 5.19 -16.06
N VAL A 8 -1.75 5.81 -16.05
CA VAL A 8 -2.07 6.93 -15.14
C VAL A 8 -2.90 6.50 -13.93
N TRP A 9 -3.59 5.36 -13.99
CA TRP A 9 -4.48 4.91 -12.90
C TRP A 9 -3.78 4.07 -11.83
N THR A 10 -2.61 3.48 -12.10
CA THR A 10 -1.86 2.65 -11.14
C THR A 10 -1.26 3.46 -9.98
N ARG A 11 -0.95 4.75 -10.19
CA ARG A 11 -0.33 5.57 -9.14
C ARG A 11 -1.30 5.96 -8.03
N ALA A 12 -2.58 6.21 -8.34
CA ALA A 12 -3.54 6.73 -7.35
C ALA A 12 -3.97 5.71 -6.28
N ALA A 13 -3.94 4.40 -6.58
CA ALA A 13 -4.38 3.35 -5.64
C ALA A 13 -3.32 2.99 -4.56
N LEU A 14 -2.05 3.35 -4.77
CA LEU A 14 -0.94 3.05 -3.84
C LEU A 14 -0.78 4.11 -2.73
N PHE A 15 -1.48 5.25 -2.82
CA PHE A 15 -1.31 6.39 -1.89
C PHE A 15 -2.17 6.34 -0.62
N ALA A 16 -2.88 5.25 -0.33
CA ALA A 16 -3.77 5.20 0.85
C ALA A 16 -3.08 4.83 2.19
N ALA A 17 -1.76 4.58 2.20
CA ALA A 17 -1.02 4.13 3.40
C ALA A 17 0.18 4.99 3.91
N PRO A 18 0.50 6.23 3.45
CA PRO A 18 1.65 6.95 4.00
C PRO A 18 1.41 7.53 5.40
N VAL A 19 0.16 7.70 5.83
CA VAL A 19 -0.16 8.46 7.06
C VAL A 19 0.11 7.64 8.34
N LEU A 20 0.06 6.30 8.27
CA LEU A 20 0.23 5.45 9.46
C LEU A 20 1.70 5.27 9.89
N ALA A 21 2.67 5.37 8.98
CA ALA A 21 4.08 5.18 9.33
C ALA A 21 4.63 6.34 10.19
N ALA A 22 4.21 7.57 9.92
CA ALA A 22 4.67 8.76 10.65
C ALA A 22 4.12 8.81 12.09
N GLN A 23 2.86 8.45 12.30
CA GLN A 23 2.24 8.45 13.65
C GLN A 23 2.76 7.34 14.57
N VAL A 24 3.14 6.19 14.02
CA VAL A 24 3.66 5.06 14.80
C VAL A 24 5.16 5.21 15.14
N ALA A 25 5.92 5.99 14.35
CA ALA A 25 7.32 6.28 14.65
C ALA A 25 7.50 7.28 15.81
N LEU A 26 6.65 8.31 15.90
CA LEU A 26 6.65 9.28 17.01
C LEU A 26 6.35 8.64 18.37
N THR A 27 5.51 7.61 18.40
CA THR A 27 5.12 6.90 19.63
C THR A 27 6.24 6.01 20.20
N GLN A 28 7.17 5.52 19.38
CA GLN A 28 8.33 4.73 19.88
C GLN A 28 9.45 5.61 20.43
N VAL A 29 9.71 6.77 19.83
CA VAL A 29 10.68 7.74 20.37
C VAL A 29 10.25 8.20 21.77
N GLN A 30 8.95 8.44 21.98
CA GLN A 30 8.40 8.78 23.29
C GLN A 30 8.56 7.66 24.34
N GLY A 31 8.45 6.39 23.92
CA GLY A 31 8.57 5.23 24.80
C GLY A 31 10.00 4.87 25.23
N GLU A 32 11.00 5.09 24.37
CA GLU A 32 12.42 4.83 24.70
C GLU A 32 13.05 5.96 25.54
N LEU A 33 12.56 7.19 25.42
CA LEU A 33 13.07 8.36 26.15
C LEU A 33 12.63 8.44 27.62
N GLY A 34 11.61 7.67 28.03
CA GLY A 34 10.92 7.87 29.31
C GLY A 34 11.52 7.20 30.55
N MET A 35 12.47 6.25 30.44
CA MET A 35 12.81 5.36 31.57
C MET A 35 14.25 4.82 31.61
N THR A 36 15.23 5.44 30.96
CA THR A 36 16.64 5.13 31.29
C THR A 36 17.03 5.84 32.59
N ALA A 37 16.52 5.27 33.68
CA ALA A 37 16.92 5.58 35.05
C ALA A 37 18.45 5.66 35.16
N LEU A 38 18.90 6.61 35.96
CA LEU A 38 20.28 6.75 36.43
C LEU A 38 20.78 5.39 36.97
N GLY A 39 21.39 4.56 36.12
CA GLY A 39 22.01 3.29 36.53
C GLY A 39 21.76 2.04 35.69
N SER A 40 20.89 2.03 34.67
CA SER A 40 20.78 0.85 33.81
C SER A 40 21.89 0.83 32.75
N ALA A 41 23.01 0.18 33.10
CA ALA A 41 23.90 -0.35 32.09
C ALA A 41 23.07 -1.24 31.15
N PHE A 42 22.96 -0.86 29.88
CA PHE A 42 22.48 -1.77 28.85
C PHE A 42 23.33 -3.04 28.96
N ALA A 43 22.70 -4.15 29.34
CA ALA A 43 23.33 -5.46 29.38
C ALA A 43 23.66 -5.86 27.93
N GLN A 44 24.82 -5.42 27.46
CA GLN A 44 25.45 -5.93 26.25
C GLN A 44 26.12 -7.26 26.58
N ASN A 45 25.77 -8.28 25.81
CA ASN A 45 26.39 -9.61 25.82
C ASN A 45 27.92 -9.55 25.98
N GLU A 46 28.46 -10.51 26.74
CA GLU A 46 29.89 -10.78 26.94
C GLU A 46 30.62 -11.12 25.63
N GLN A 47 30.90 -10.11 24.82
CA GLN A 47 32.03 -10.12 23.91
C GLN A 47 33.00 -9.04 24.39
N ALA A 48 34.30 -9.39 24.39
CA ALA A 48 35.39 -8.58 24.94
C ALA A 48 35.24 -7.11 24.51
N LYS A 49 34.82 -6.25 25.46
CA LYS A 49 34.62 -4.83 25.20
C LYS A 49 35.96 -4.23 24.80
N PRO A 50 36.07 -3.55 23.64
CA PRO A 50 37.21 -2.68 23.40
C PRO A 50 37.32 -1.72 24.60
N GLN A 51 38.53 -1.51 25.12
CA GLN A 51 38.78 -0.59 26.23
C GLN A 51 38.20 0.78 25.85
N GLN A 52 37.04 1.12 26.42
CA GLN A 52 36.43 2.43 26.21
C GLN A 52 37.39 3.48 26.76
N GLU A 53 37.68 4.51 25.97
CA GLU A 53 38.49 5.63 26.43
C GLU A 53 37.82 6.26 27.67
N THR A 54 38.50 6.17 28.81
CA THR A 54 38.00 6.73 30.06
C THR A 54 38.52 8.16 30.23
N ARG A 55 37.62 9.14 30.29
CA ARG A 55 37.95 10.51 30.65
C ARG A 55 38.09 10.64 32.17
N ARG A 56 39.10 11.37 32.66
CA ARG A 56 39.19 11.71 34.08
C ARG A 56 38.09 12.73 34.41
N THR A 57 37.26 12.42 35.40
CA THR A 57 36.13 13.26 35.79
C THR A 57 36.23 13.68 37.25
N PRO A 58 35.75 14.88 37.62
CA PRO A 58 35.61 15.27 39.02
C PRO A 58 34.73 14.28 39.80
N ALA A 59 35.00 14.12 41.10
CA ALA A 59 34.18 13.28 41.98
C ALA A 59 32.84 13.97 42.30
N LEU A 60 31.77 13.18 42.41
CA LEU A 60 30.47 13.63 42.90
C LEU A 60 30.50 13.71 44.43
N ARG A 61 30.37 14.90 45.00
CA ARG A 61 30.42 15.09 46.46
C ARG A 61 29.14 14.57 47.12
N ASN A 62 29.27 13.92 48.29
CA ASN A 62 28.15 13.30 49.01
C ASN A 62 26.95 14.25 49.22
N LYS A 63 27.21 15.49 49.65
CA LYS A 63 26.15 16.50 49.86
C LYS A 63 25.35 16.79 48.57
N VAL A 64 26.02 16.78 47.42
CA VAL A 64 25.38 17.02 46.11
C VAL A 64 24.64 15.77 45.66
N TYR A 65 25.22 14.58 45.86
CA TYR A 65 24.56 13.31 45.60
C TYR A 65 23.24 13.17 46.35
N GLU A 66 23.22 13.45 47.66
CA GLU A 66 22.00 13.38 48.48
C GLU A 66 20.89 14.27 47.93
N LYS A 67 21.23 15.48 47.47
CA LYS A 67 20.27 16.41 46.87
C LYS A 67 19.79 15.99 45.49
N LEU A 68 20.68 15.43 44.65
CA LEU A 68 20.27 14.84 43.37
C LEU A 68 19.35 13.63 43.58
N ALA A 69 19.63 12.78 44.57
CA ALA A 69 18.80 11.63 44.92
C ALA A 69 17.42 12.07 45.44
N GLU A 70 17.35 13.11 46.27
CA GLU A 70 16.09 13.74 46.71
C GLU A 70 15.27 14.24 45.52
N ALA A 71 15.89 14.97 44.60
CA ALA A 71 15.23 15.45 43.39
C ALA A 71 14.77 14.30 42.47
N GLN A 72 15.58 13.25 42.32
CA GLN A 72 15.25 12.08 41.52
C GLN A 72 14.07 11.31 42.11
N ALA A 73 14.07 11.04 43.42
CA ALA A 73 12.96 10.35 44.09
C ALA A 73 11.63 11.11 43.90
N ALA A 74 11.65 12.44 44.08
CA ALA A 74 10.47 13.27 43.80
C ALA A 74 10.02 13.17 42.32
N ALA A 75 10.96 13.13 41.38
CA ALA A 75 10.64 12.99 39.96
C ALA A 75 10.07 11.61 39.61
N GLU A 76 10.58 10.54 40.22
CA GLU A 76 10.06 9.16 40.09
C GLU A 76 8.64 9.02 40.66
N GLU A 77 8.34 9.74 41.74
CA GLU A 77 6.99 9.87 42.32
C GLU A 77 6.07 10.80 41.50
N LYS A 78 6.54 11.30 40.35
CA LYS A 78 5.86 12.27 39.48
C LYS A 78 5.62 13.64 40.13
N ASP A 79 6.23 13.91 41.28
CA ASP A 79 6.26 15.25 41.87
C ASP A 79 7.38 16.09 41.22
N LEU A 80 7.15 16.44 39.95
CA LEU A 80 8.07 17.22 39.14
C LEU A 80 8.29 18.63 39.70
N ASN A 81 7.34 19.16 40.47
CA ASN A 81 7.46 20.49 41.07
C ASN A 81 8.45 20.48 42.23
N THR A 82 8.37 19.48 43.11
CA THR A 82 9.32 19.32 44.21
C THR A 82 10.71 18.98 43.66
N ALA A 83 10.81 18.07 42.69
CA ALA A 83 12.07 17.76 42.02
C ALA A 83 12.75 19.01 41.46
N GLN A 84 12.00 19.84 40.73
CA GLN A 84 12.53 21.09 40.18
C GLN A 84 12.96 22.07 41.27
N LYS A 85 12.18 22.24 42.35
CA LYS A 85 12.54 23.12 43.47
C LYS A 85 13.85 22.71 44.14
N VAL A 86 14.09 21.41 44.29
CA VAL A 86 15.35 20.90 44.85
C VAL A 86 16.51 21.31 43.94
N LEU A 87 16.38 21.10 42.62
CA LEU A 87 17.41 21.51 41.65
C LEU A 87 17.62 23.03 41.61
N ASP A 88 16.55 23.82 41.66
CA ASP A 88 16.62 25.28 41.70
C ASP A 88 17.38 25.74 42.94
N GLY A 89 17.14 25.08 44.09
CA GLY A 89 17.89 25.28 45.32
C GLY A 89 19.37 24.94 45.20
N MET A 90 19.72 23.88 44.47
CA MET A 90 21.12 23.51 44.22
C MET A 90 21.85 24.56 43.37
N ILE A 91 21.19 25.14 42.37
CA ILE A 91 21.75 26.22 41.54
C ILE A 91 21.82 27.55 42.31
N ALA A 92 20.80 27.87 43.12
CA ALA A 92 20.70 29.12 43.86
C ALA A 92 21.64 29.20 45.08
N ALA A 93 21.85 28.08 45.78
CA ALA A 93 22.61 28.06 47.04
C ALA A 93 24.14 28.20 46.87
N GLY A 94 24.68 28.00 45.66
CA GLY A 94 26.12 28.09 45.40
C GLY A 94 26.51 28.77 44.08
N GLY A 95 25.53 29.17 43.27
CA GLY A 95 25.76 29.59 41.89
C GLY A 95 26.32 28.45 41.02
N LYS A 96 26.38 28.65 39.70
CA LYS A 96 26.98 27.68 38.76
C LYS A 96 28.47 27.37 39.05
N ASN A 97 29.11 28.12 39.94
CA ASN A 97 30.54 28.06 40.24
C ASN A 97 30.89 27.16 41.44
N GLU A 98 29.93 26.78 42.29
CA GLU A 98 30.20 25.87 43.41
C GLU A 98 30.11 24.40 43.04
N LEU A 99 29.31 24.05 42.03
CA LEU A 99 29.21 22.69 41.49
C LEU A 99 30.37 22.44 40.53
N ASN A 100 31.01 21.27 40.63
CA ASN A 100 31.94 20.87 39.59
C ASN A 100 31.19 20.48 38.31
N SER A 101 31.92 20.33 37.20
CA SER A 101 31.32 20.09 35.89
C SER A 101 30.48 18.81 35.82
N TYR A 102 30.90 17.73 36.51
CA TYR A 102 30.15 16.47 36.56
C TYR A 102 28.86 16.61 37.39
N GLU A 103 28.92 17.29 38.52
CA GLU A 103 27.75 17.60 39.35
C GLU A 103 26.73 18.46 38.60
N LEU A 104 27.21 19.53 37.95
CA LEU A 104 26.38 20.44 37.18
C LEU A 104 25.75 19.74 35.96
N ALA A 105 26.49 18.83 35.31
CA ALA A 105 25.96 17.99 34.25
C ALA A 105 24.80 17.10 34.75
N ASN A 106 24.90 16.50 35.93
CA ASN A 106 23.81 15.69 36.49
C ASN A 106 22.58 16.54 36.86
N VAL A 107 22.79 17.77 37.36
CA VAL A 107 21.70 18.73 37.60
C VAL A 107 20.97 19.04 36.29
N TYR A 108 21.69 19.40 35.23
CA TYR A 108 21.08 19.67 33.93
C TYR A 108 20.41 18.44 33.31
N ASN A 109 20.97 17.24 33.52
CA ASN A 109 20.36 16.00 33.06
C ASN A 109 18.99 15.76 33.73
N LEU A 110 18.88 16.02 35.04
CA LEU A 110 17.60 15.88 35.75
C LEU A 110 16.61 16.99 35.40
N TYR A 111 17.06 18.23 35.17
CA TYR A 111 16.19 19.26 34.58
C TYR A 111 15.65 18.82 33.22
N ALA A 112 16.50 18.24 32.37
CA ALA A 112 16.09 17.77 31.06
C ALA A 112 15.01 16.69 31.16
N PHE A 113 15.15 15.74 32.09
CA PHE A 113 14.12 14.74 32.38
C PHE A 113 12.81 15.36 32.87
N ILE A 114 12.87 16.36 33.77
CA ILE A 114 11.68 17.07 34.28
C ILE A 114 10.96 17.80 33.13
N TYR A 115 11.69 18.54 32.30
CA TYR A 115 11.11 19.24 31.16
C TYR A 115 10.54 18.26 30.13
N TYR A 116 11.26 17.18 29.84
CA TYR A 116 10.78 16.13 28.95
C TYR A 116 9.48 15.49 29.46
N SER A 117 9.39 15.19 30.76
CA SER A 117 8.20 14.61 31.40
C SER A 117 6.98 15.54 31.38
N ARG A 118 7.21 16.84 31.17
CA ARG A 118 6.16 17.85 30.96
C ARG A 118 5.91 18.15 29.48
N GLU A 119 6.53 17.39 28.59
CA GLU A 119 6.51 17.61 27.14
C GLU A 119 7.07 18.99 26.71
N ASP A 120 7.86 19.63 27.59
CA ASP A 120 8.58 20.86 27.30
C ASP A 120 9.92 20.53 26.61
N TYR A 121 9.80 20.03 25.38
CA TYR A 121 10.94 19.61 24.57
C TYR A 121 11.98 20.72 24.31
N PRO A 122 11.60 22.01 24.11
CA PRO A 122 12.58 23.08 23.96
C PRO A 122 13.48 23.27 25.19
N ASN A 123 12.91 23.27 26.41
CA ASN A 123 13.72 23.40 27.63
C ASN A 123 14.46 22.11 27.97
N ALA A 124 13.91 20.94 27.63
CA ALA A 124 14.62 19.67 27.75
C ALA A 124 15.88 19.66 26.87
N LEU A 125 15.74 20.04 25.60
CA LEU A 125 16.85 20.15 24.65
C LEU A 125 17.93 21.10 25.17
N LYS A 126 17.54 22.31 25.58
CA LYS A 126 18.48 23.29 26.16
C LYS A 126 19.20 22.73 27.39
N SER A 127 18.52 21.96 28.22
CA SER A 127 19.12 21.35 29.42
C SER A 127 20.15 20.28 29.03
N TYR A 128 19.84 19.40 28.08
CA TYR A 128 20.81 18.43 27.55
C TYR A 128 21.99 19.10 26.81
N GLU A 129 21.77 20.19 26.10
CA GLU A 129 22.85 20.99 25.51
C GLU A 129 23.79 21.56 26.58
N ASN A 130 23.25 21.98 27.74
CA ASN A 130 24.07 22.39 28.86
C ASN A 130 24.86 21.23 29.50
N VAL A 131 24.35 19.99 29.45
CA VAL A 131 25.09 18.79 29.88
C VAL A 131 26.35 18.63 29.03
N VAL A 132 26.20 18.56 27.70
CA VAL A 132 27.34 18.34 26.78
C VAL A 132 28.29 19.52 26.69
N ALA A 133 27.88 20.70 27.16
CA ALA A 133 28.74 21.87 27.29
C ALA A 133 29.67 21.80 28.52
N GLN A 134 29.43 20.89 29.47
CA GLN A 134 30.28 20.76 30.66
C GLN A 134 31.63 20.08 30.31
N PRO A 135 32.77 20.61 30.79
CA PRO A 135 34.06 19.97 30.61
C PRO A 135 34.17 18.70 31.47
N ASP A 136 35.04 17.77 31.09
CA ASP A 136 35.42 16.61 31.94
C ASP A 136 34.25 15.75 32.44
N ILE A 137 33.15 15.65 31.69
CA ILE A 137 32.08 14.70 31.95
C ILE A 137 32.42 13.30 31.42
N PRO A 138 31.85 12.21 31.98
CA PRO A 138 32.12 10.86 31.51
C PRO A 138 31.77 10.73 30.02
N LEU A 139 32.65 10.09 29.24
CA LEU A 139 32.45 9.95 27.79
C LEU A 139 31.13 9.24 27.46
N ALA A 140 30.77 8.21 28.23
CA ALA A 140 29.49 7.51 28.07
C ALA A 140 28.29 8.43 28.31
N MET A 141 28.37 9.36 29.27
CA MET A 141 27.32 10.35 29.52
C MET A 141 27.20 11.30 28.32
N GLU A 142 28.32 11.81 27.82
CA GLU A 142 28.34 12.70 26.65
C GLU A 142 27.74 12.02 25.41
N ILE A 143 28.15 10.78 25.12
CA ILE A 143 27.64 9.99 24.00
C ILE A 143 26.13 9.77 24.14
N ASN A 144 25.65 9.31 25.31
CA ASN A 144 24.23 9.07 25.52
C ASN A 144 23.41 10.36 25.39
N THR A 145 23.87 11.46 25.99
CA THR A 145 23.17 12.75 25.90
C THR A 145 23.11 13.28 24.47
N ARG A 146 24.18 13.13 23.67
CA ARG A 146 24.17 13.55 22.26
C ARG A 146 23.14 12.78 21.42
N TYR A 147 22.96 11.49 21.69
CA TYR A 147 21.90 10.71 21.05
C TYR A 147 20.50 11.25 21.41
N THR A 148 20.27 11.54 22.70
CA THR A 148 19.00 12.13 23.17
C THR A 148 18.74 13.51 22.56
N ILE A 149 19.76 14.35 22.43
CA ILE A 149 19.67 15.65 21.73
C ILE A 149 19.17 15.45 20.29
N ALA A 150 19.74 14.49 19.56
CA ALA A 150 19.30 14.19 18.19
C ALA A 150 17.83 13.73 18.14
N GLN A 151 17.42 12.85 19.06
CA GLN A 151 16.03 12.41 19.17
C GLN A 151 15.08 13.57 19.47
N LEU A 152 15.44 14.49 20.37
CA LEU A 152 14.63 15.67 20.69
C LEU A 152 14.50 16.64 19.52
N TYR A 153 15.55 16.78 18.71
CA TYR A 153 15.43 17.53 17.46
C TYR A 153 14.42 16.88 16.50
N PHE A 154 14.42 15.54 16.38
CA PHE A 154 13.43 14.83 15.56
C PHE A 154 12.00 14.92 16.09
N VAL A 155 11.79 14.83 17.41
CA VAL A 155 10.45 15.03 18.03
C VAL A 155 9.91 16.44 17.73
N GLN A 156 10.79 17.43 17.68
CA GLN A 156 10.44 18.81 17.35
C GLN A 156 10.43 19.11 15.83
N GLU A 157 10.50 18.06 14.99
CA GLU A 157 10.53 18.16 13.53
C GLU A 157 11.70 19.01 12.98
N GLN A 158 12.75 19.20 13.78
CA GLN A 158 13.98 19.89 13.40
C GLN A 158 14.94 18.92 12.70
N TRP A 159 14.50 18.41 11.54
CA TRP A 159 15.13 17.28 10.84
C TRP A 159 16.62 17.48 10.57
N LYS A 160 17.01 18.66 10.08
CA LYS A 160 18.40 18.95 9.74
C LYS A 160 19.27 18.97 11.00
N GLN A 161 18.86 19.67 12.06
CA GLN A 161 19.57 19.69 13.32
C GLN A 161 19.67 18.30 13.96
N GLY A 162 18.61 17.49 13.87
CA GLY A 162 18.59 16.12 14.36
C GLY A 162 19.60 15.23 13.63
N ILE A 163 19.66 15.32 12.30
CA ILE A 163 20.66 14.62 11.48
C ILE A 163 22.07 15.08 11.85
N ASP A 164 22.32 16.40 11.90
CA ASP A 164 23.64 16.94 12.21
C ASP A 164 24.10 16.51 13.63
N ALA A 165 23.19 16.49 14.61
CA ALA A 165 23.46 16.01 15.96
C ALA A 165 23.72 14.50 15.98
N LEU A 166 22.95 13.71 15.22
CA LEU A 166 23.11 12.26 15.15
C LEU A 166 24.42 11.85 14.45
N LEU A 167 24.82 12.55 13.39
CA LEU A 167 26.10 12.32 12.72
C LEU A 167 27.29 12.58 13.64
N LYS A 168 27.23 13.64 14.45
CA LYS A 168 28.24 13.88 15.51
C LYS A 168 28.26 12.76 16.55
N TRP A 169 27.11 12.19 16.87
CA TRP A 169 27.05 11.02 17.75
C TRP A 169 27.69 9.79 17.09
N PHE A 170 27.47 9.56 15.79
CA PHE A 170 28.11 8.49 15.02
C PHE A 170 29.65 8.58 15.04
N GLU A 171 30.21 9.80 15.01
CA GLU A 171 31.67 10.01 15.11
C GLU A 171 32.26 9.59 16.47
N MET A 172 31.44 9.53 17.52
CA MET A 172 31.89 9.25 18.89
C MET A 172 31.66 7.81 19.34
N THR A 173 30.81 7.05 18.65
CA THR A 173 30.47 5.68 19.01
C THR A 173 31.23 4.67 18.15
N GLN A 174 31.87 3.70 18.79
CA GLN A 174 32.56 2.61 18.08
C GLN A 174 31.62 1.47 17.68
N SER A 175 30.38 1.48 18.18
CA SER A 175 29.39 0.44 17.89
C SER A 175 28.00 1.08 17.76
N PRO A 176 27.75 1.79 16.65
CA PRO A 176 26.41 2.30 16.38
C PRO A 176 25.41 1.15 16.33
N THR A 177 24.20 1.39 16.81
CA THR A 177 23.11 0.41 16.80
C THR A 177 22.29 0.52 15.52
N GLU A 178 21.57 -0.54 15.17
CA GLU A 178 20.69 -0.57 14.00
C GLU A 178 19.58 0.48 14.11
N SER A 179 19.04 0.68 15.33
CA SER A 179 18.07 1.74 15.61
C SER A 179 18.62 3.14 15.32
N ALA A 180 19.92 3.39 15.52
CA ALA A 180 20.52 4.67 15.19
C ALA A 180 20.60 4.90 13.67
N TYR A 181 20.93 3.88 12.90
CA TYR A 181 20.87 3.94 11.43
C TYR A 181 19.45 4.16 10.91
N VAL A 182 18.45 3.49 11.49
CA VAL A 182 17.04 3.71 11.13
C VAL A 182 16.59 5.13 11.48
N LEU A 183 16.98 5.66 12.63
CA LEU A 183 16.66 7.03 13.01
C LEU A 183 17.28 8.03 12.03
N LEU A 184 18.53 7.81 11.61
CA LEU A 184 19.19 8.60 10.57
C LEU A 184 18.47 8.49 9.22
N ALA A 185 18.06 7.28 8.84
CA ALA A 185 17.28 7.03 7.63
C ALA A 185 15.95 7.81 7.63
N GLN A 186 15.25 7.82 8.77
CA GLN A 186 14.00 8.59 8.96
C GLN A 186 14.25 10.10 8.85
N GLY A 187 15.33 10.61 9.45
CA GLY A 187 15.74 12.01 9.30
C GLY A 187 15.92 12.39 7.83
N TYR A 188 16.70 11.60 7.08
CA TYR A 188 16.90 11.82 5.64
C TYR A 188 15.62 11.69 4.82
N TYR A 189 14.74 10.75 5.18
CA TYR A 189 13.43 10.59 4.55
C TYR A 189 12.59 11.87 4.66
N GLN A 190 12.53 12.50 5.83
CA GLN A 190 11.78 13.75 6.02
C GLN A 190 12.34 14.91 5.20
N LEU A 191 13.67 14.94 4.98
CA LEU A 191 14.32 15.89 4.07
C LEU A 191 14.21 15.49 2.58
N LYS A 192 13.52 14.39 2.27
CA LYS A 192 13.40 13.81 0.93
C LYS A 192 14.74 13.41 0.30
N ASP A 193 15.77 13.20 1.12
CA ASP A 193 17.04 12.60 0.70
C ASP A 193 16.90 11.08 0.70
N TYR A 194 16.14 10.57 -0.29
CA TYR A 194 15.81 9.15 -0.38
C TYR A 194 17.02 8.25 -0.61
N ASN A 195 18.10 8.78 -1.17
CA ASN A 195 19.34 8.01 -1.37
C ASN A 195 19.99 7.69 -0.03
N ARG A 196 20.24 8.71 0.80
CA ARG A 196 20.83 8.48 2.12
C ARG A 196 19.86 7.78 3.07
N SER A 197 18.56 8.03 2.94
CA SER A 197 17.56 7.30 3.70
C SER A 197 17.64 5.80 3.42
N LEU A 198 17.71 5.42 2.13
CA LEU A 198 17.78 4.02 1.72
C LEU A 198 19.06 3.35 2.21
N GLU A 199 20.21 3.98 1.98
CA GLU A 199 21.51 3.48 2.42
C GLU A 199 21.52 3.16 3.93
N ASN A 200 20.97 4.05 4.75
CA ASN A 200 20.97 3.86 6.20
C ASN A 200 19.98 2.77 6.67
N VAL A 201 18.81 2.64 6.04
CA VAL A 201 17.88 1.54 6.41
C VAL A 201 18.39 0.18 5.94
N GLU A 202 19.09 0.11 4.79
CA GLU A 202 19.76 -1.10 4.31
C GLU A 202 20.86 -1.56 5.29
N ILE A 203 21.68 -0.63 5.80
CA ILE A 203 22.67 -0.95 6.83
C ILE A 203 22.00 -1.56 8.06
N ALA A 204 20.91 -0.96 8.55
CA ALA A 204 20.21 -1.47 9.72
C ALA A 204 19.60 -2.86 9.51
N ILE A 205 19.04 -3.12 8.32
CA ILE A 205 18.49 -4.43 7.92
C ILE A 205 19.61 -5.46 7.89
N SER A 206 20.70 -5.19 7.17
CA SER A 206 21.85 -6.09 7.04
C SER A 206 22.47 -6.43 8.41
N MET A 207 22.62 -5.44 9.31
CA MET A 207 23.13 -5.69 10.66
C MET A 207 22.25 -6.66 11.48
N TYR A 208 20.93 -6.69 11.26
CA TYR A 208 20.03 -7.65 11.91
C TYR A 208 20.13 -9.04 11.25
N GLU A 209 20.16 -9.08 9.93
CA GLU A 209 20.25 -10.31 9.13
C GLU A 209 21.57 -11.05 9.38
N ASP A 210 22.70 -10.33 9.47
CA ASP A 210 24.02 -10.89 9.79
C ASP A 210 24.06 -11.56 11.17
N LYS A 211 23.18 -11.14 12.08
CA LYS A 211 23.00 -11.73 13.41
C LYS A 211 22.00 -12.91 13.42
N GLY A 212 21.52 -13.32 12.25
CA GLY A 212 20.48 -14.34 12.09
C GLY A 212 19.12 -13.93 12.67
N LYS A 213 18.89 -12.62 12.83
CA LYS A 213 17.62 -12.08 13.35
C LYS A 213 16.77 -11.57 12.20
N VAL A 214 15.45 -11.61 12.39
CA VAL A 214 14.50 -11.02 11.45
C VAL A 214 14.38 -9.51 11.72
N PRO A 215 14.71 -8.63 10.75
CA PRO A 215 14.53 -7.19 10.86
C PRO A 215 13.08 -6.80 11.11
N LYS A 216 12.85 -5.72 11.85
CA LYS A 216 11.49 -5.25 12.16
C LYS A 216 10.72 -4.94 10.86
N GLU A 217 9.45 -5.33 10.80
CA GLU A 217 8.56 -5.09 9.65
C GLU A 217 8.58 -3.64 9.14
N GLN A 218 8.68 -2.66 10.05
CA GLN A 218 8.72 -1.23 9.71
C GLN A 218 9.97 -0.83 8.91
N TRP A 219 11.11 -1.51 9.09
CA TRP A 219 12.35 -1.23 8.37
C TRP A 219 12.22 -1.66 6.92
N TYR A 220 11.70 -2.87 6.68
CA TYR A 220 11.34 -3.33 5.34
C TYR A 220 10.29 -2.44 4.68
N ASN A 221 9.28 -1.98 5.42
CA ASN A 221 8.28 -1.04 4.86
C ASN A 221 8.91 0.28 4.41
N LEU A 222 9.87 0.83 5.17
CA LEU A 222 10.63 2.03 4.79
C LEU A 222 11.49 1.75 3.55
N ALA A 223 12.27 0.68 3.54
CA ALA A 223 13.10 0.28 2.39
C ALA A 223 12.25 0.09 1.12
N ARG A 224 11.16 -0.68 1.22
CA ARG A 224 10.19 -0.90 0.13
C ARG A 224 9.64 0.42 -0.42
N PHE A 225 9.24 1.33 0.46
CA PHE A 225 8.75 2.65 0.04
C PHE A 225 9.84 3.42 -0.73
N LEU A 226 11.07 3.43 -0.22
CA LEU A 226 12.19 4.14 -0.83
C LEU A 226 12.58 3.55 -2.19
N TYR A 227 12.62 2.21 -2.33
CA TYR A 227 12.82 1.56 -3.62
C TYR A 227 11.73 1.92 -4.61
N PHE A 228 10.46 1.91 -4.17
CA PHE A 228 9.33 2.26 -5.02
C PHE A 228 9.41 3.71 -5.53
N GLU A 229 9.68 4.68 -4.64
CA GLU A 229 9.85 6.09 -5.03
C GLU A 229 11.00 6.29 -6.02
N LYS A 230 12.05 5.48 -5.90
CA LYS A 230 13.19 5.47 -6.84
C LYS A 230 12.88 4.74 -8.15
N ASN A 231 11.67 4.21 -8.33
CA ASN A 231 11.25 3.34 -9.43
C ASN A 231 12.10 2.08 -9.57
N ASP A 232 12.71 1.61 -8.47
CA ASP A 232 13.41 0.34 -8.42
C ASP A 232 12.40 -0.79 -8.12
N VAL A 233 11.73 -1.22 -9.19
CA VAL A 233 10.67 -2.24 -9.12
C VAL A 233 11.23 -3.58 -8.64
N ASN A 234 12.48 -3.93 -8.97
CA ASN A 234 13.06 -5.22 -8.59
C ASN A 234 13.28 -5.27 -7.08
N SER A 235 13.98 -4.29 -6.51
CA SER A 235 14.22 -4.25 -5.06
C SER A 235 12.91 -4.06 -4.27
N THR A 236 11.90 -3.39 -4.85
CA THR A 236 10.56 -3.32 -4.26
C THR A 236 9.90 -4.70 -4.17
N VAL A 237 10.00 -5.50 -5.23
CA VAL A 237 9.49 -6.89 -5.26
C VAL A 237 10.23 -7.75 -4.24
N ASP A 238 11.57 -7.72 -4.24
CA ASP A 238 12.39 -8.52 -3.33
C ASP A 238 12.06 -8.19 -1.86
N THR A 239 11.88 -6.90 -1.54
CA THR A 239 11.48 -6.47 -0.20
C THR A 239 10.05 -6.90 0.16
N LEU A 240 9.12 -6.91 -0.81
CA LEU A 240 7.75 -7.41 -0.61
C LEU A 240 7.73 -8.93 -0.37
N GLU A 241 8.61 -9.68 -1.02
CA GLU A 241 8.77 -11.12 -0.80
C GLU A 241 9.29 -11.43 0.60
N GLU A 242 10.30 -10.68 1.09
CA GLU A 242 10.78 -10.81 2.48
C GLU A 242 9.70 -10.40 3.50
N LEU A 243 8.94 -9.33 3.22
CA LEU A 243 7.78 -8.95 4.02
C LEU A 243 6.74 -10.07 4.08
N LEU A 244 6.44 -10.76 2.98
CA LEU A 244 5.46 -11.85 2.98
C LEU A 244 5.96 -13.11 3.69
N LYS A 245 7.25 -13.41 3.59
CA LYS A 245 7.89 -14.54 4.26
C LYS A 245 7.86 -14.41 5.78
N HIS A 246 8.07 -13.20 6.30
CA HIS A 246 8.17 -12.95 7.74
C HIS A 246 6.92 -12.31 8.36
N TYR A 247 6.15 -11.55 7.58
CA TYR A 247 5.03 -10.73 8.03
C TYR A 247 3.84 -10.81 7.04
N PRO A 248 3.27 -12.00 6.77
CA PRO A 248 2.26 -12.18 5.74
C PRO A 248 1.01 -11.36 6.02
N LYS A 249 0.74 -10.37 5.16
CA LYS A 249 -0.45 -9.51 5.23
C LYS A 249 -1.02 -9.28 3.84
N LYS A 250 -2.35 -9.17 3.75
CA LYS A 250 -3.11 -8.83 2.54
C LYS A 250 -2.44 -7.75 1.69
N GLN A 251 -2.09 -6.63 2.32
CA GLN A 251 -1.57 -5.46 1.63
C GLN A 251 -0.28 -5.76 0.86
N TYR A 252 0.53 -6.72 1.31
CA TYR A 252 1.77 -7.12 0.65
C TYR A 252 1.50 -8.01 -0.56
N TRP A 253 0.55 -8.95 -0.46
CA TRP A 253 0.11 -9.74 -1.62
C TRP A 253 -0.45 -8.87 -2.74
N VAL A 254 -1.33 -7.92 -2.40
CA VAL A 254 -1.92 -7.00 -3.38
C VAL A 254 -0.84 -6.13 -4.04
N GLN A 255 0.07 -5.56 -3.24
CA GLN A 255 1.16 -4.75 -3.79
C GLN A 255 2.12 -5.57 -4.65
N LEU A 256 2.46 -6.79 -4.23
CA LEU A 256 3.32 -7.69 -4.98
C LEU A 256 2.69 -8.08 -6.32
N SER A 257 1.38 -8.35 -6.34
CA SER A 257 0.64 -8.58 -7.58
C SER A 257 0.78 -7.40 -8.55
N HIS A 258 0.60 -6.17 -8.06
CA HIS A 258 0.76 -4.98 -8.89
C HIS A 258 2.19 -4.83 -9.41
N MET A 259 3.21 -5.07 -8.57
CA MET A 259 4.62 -4.97 -8.97
C MET A 259 5.02 -6.05 -9.99
N TYR A 260 4.51 -7.28 -9.86
CA TYR A 260 4.69 -8.30 -10.90
C TYR A 260 4.04 -7.89 -12.22
N GLY A 261 2.91 -7.17 -12.18
CA GLY A 261 2.29 -6.57 -13.37
C GLY A 261 3.20 -5.56 -14.05
N GLU A 262 3.85 -4.67 -13.28
CA GLU A 262 4.84 -3.72 -13.81
C GLU A 262 6.07 -4.44 -14.40
N GLN A 263 6.48 -5.58 -13.83
CA GLN A 263 7.51 -6.46 -14.40
C GLN A 263 7.03 -7.29 -15.60
N LYS A 264 5.75 -7.18 -15.99
CA LYS A 264 5.10 -8.01 -17.02
C LYS A 264 5.15 -9.52 -16.72
N LYS A 265 5.21 -9.89 -15.44
CA LYS A 265 5.15 -11.28 -14.96
C LYS A 265 3.71 -11.64 -14.65
N GLU A 266 2.88 -11.70 -15.69
CA GLU A 266 1.42 -11.86 -15.59
C GLU A 266 0.98 -13.08 -14.76
N GLY A 267 1.68 -14.21 -14.91
CA GLY A 267 1.41 -15.41 -14.12
C GLY A 267 1.64 -15.21 -12.62
N LEU A 268 2.73 -14.51 -12.24
CA LEU A 268 3.00 -14.20 -10.82
C LEU A 268 2.07 -13.12 -10.30
N GLN A 269 1.72 -12.13 -11.13
CA GLN A 269 0.71 -11.14 -10.80
C GLN A 269 -0.62 -11.81 -10.43
N LEU A 270 -1.09 -12.74 -11.26
CA LEU A 270 -2.31 -13.49 -11.01
C LEU A 270 -2.17 -14.32 -9.73
N ALA A 271 -1.09 -15.09 -9.59
CA ALA A 271 -0.85 -15.95 -8.43
C ALA A 271 -0.83 -15.17 -7.10
N ALA A 272 -0.17 -14.01 -7.06
CA ALA A 272 -0.11 -13.17 -5.86
C ALA A 272 -1.50 -12.61 -5.46
N MET A 273 -2.30 -12.14 -6.43
CA MET A 273 -3.66 -11.68 -6.14
C MET A 273 -4.60 -12.84 -5.76
N GLU A 274 -4.51 -13.96 -6.48
CA GLU A 274 -5.30 -15.17 -6.19
C GLU A 274 -4.98 -15.70 -4.78
N THR A 275 -3.72 -15.66 -4.35
CA THR A 275 -3.32 -16.04 -2.99
C THR A 275 -4.04 -15.21 -1.93
N ALA A 276 -4.15 -13.89 -2.12
CA ALA A 276 -4.93 -13.03 -1.24
C ALA A 276 -6.44 -13.34 -1.31
N TYR A 277 -6.96 -13.63 -2.50
CA TYR A 277 -8.37 -13.95 -2.70
C TYR A 277 -8.78 -15.26 -2.03
N VAL A 278 -8.03 -16.36 -2.23
CA VAL A 278 -8.37 -17.69 -1.67
C VAL A 278 -8.19 -17.76 -0.15
N GLN A 279 -7.49 -16.80 0.44
CA GLN A 279 -7.38 -16.64 1.90
C GLN A 279 -8.43 -15.65 2.45
N ASP A 280 -9.47 -15.34 1.67
CA ASP A 280 -10.56 -14.42 2.04
C ASP A 280 -10.07 -13.01 2.46
N MET A 281 -8.90 -12.59 1.97
CA MET A 281 -8.31 -11.31 2.36
C MET A 281 -8.84 -10.13 1.52
N LEU A 282 -9.40 -10.35 0.33
CA LEU A 282 -9.87 -9.27 -0.55
C LEU A 282 -11.26 -8.75 -0.13
N ASP A 283 -11.28 -7.88 0.87
CA ASP A 283 -12.48 -7.30 1.48
C ASP A 283 -13.05 -6.06 0.76
N LYS A 284 -12.38 -5.53 -0.28
CA LYS A 284 -12.87 -4.38 -1.05
C LYS A 284 -13.42 -4.80 -2.41
N GLY A 285 -14.58 -4.28 -2.78
CA GLY A 285 -15.18 -4.51 -4.11
C GLY A 285 -14.25 -4.19 -5.28
N SER A 286 -13.44 -3.14 -5.16
CA SER A 286 -12.44 -2.80 -6.19
C SER A 286 -11.38 -3.89 -6.37
N GLU A 287 -10.98 -4.57 -5.30
CA GLU A 287 -9.98 -5.65 -5.35
C GLU A 287 -10.57 -6.91 -5.98
N GLN A 288 -11.82 -7.24 -5.66
CA GLN A 288 -12.55 -8.35 -6.29
C GLN A 288 -12.78 -8.10 -7.78
N VAL A 289 -13.12 -6.86 -8.16
CA VAL A 289 -13.20 -6.47 -9.58
C VAL A 289 -11.85 -6.61 -10.27
N THR A 290 -10.76 -6.16 -9.65
CA THR A 290 -9.40 -6.37 -10.19
C THR A 290 -9.07 -7.87 -10.33
N MET A 291 -9.39 -8.68 -9.32
CA MET A 291 -9.19 -10.13 -9.36
C MET A 291 -9.95 -10.76 -10.54
N ALA A 292 -11.19 -10.34 -10.80
CA ALA A 292 -11.96 -10.82 -11.95
C ALA A 292 -11.33 -10.42 -13.29
N TYR A 293 -10.80 -9.20 -13.42
CA TYR A 293 -10.03 -8.81 -14.61
C TYR A 293 -8.75 -9.63 -14.78
N LEU A 294 -8.03 -9.92 -13.69
CA LEU A 294 -6.84 -10.78 -13.74
C LEU A 294 -7.20 -12.21 -14.18
N TYR A 295 -8.30 -12.77 -13.68
CA TYR A 295 -8.79 -14.07 -14.17
C TYR A 295 -9.18 -14.04 -15.65
N LEU A 296 -9.83 -12.97 -16.13
CA LEU A 296 -10.16 -12.85 -17.55
C LEU A 296 -8.90 -12.76 -18.41
N ASN A 297 -7.89 -12.00 -17.98
CA ASN A 297 -6.60 -11.91 -18.67
C ASN A 297 -5.86 -13.25 -18.66
N GLY A 298 -5.95 -14.01 -17.57
CA GLY A 298 -5.43 -15.37 -17.47
C GLY A 298 -6.29 -16.45 -18.12
N GLU A 299 -7.31 -16.08 -18.91
CA GLU A 299 -8.21 -16.99 -19.62
C GLU A 299 -8.97 -17.97 -18.70
N VAL A 300 -9.29 -17.54 -17.47
CA VAL A 300 -10.09 -18.30 -16.48
C VAL A 300 -11.46 -17.64 -16.24
N PRO A 301 -12.33 -17.55 -17.26
CA PRO A 301 -13.56 -16.76 -17.20
C PRO A 301 -14.57 -17.23 -16.15
N TYR A 302 -14.62 -18.53 -15.85
CA TYR A 302 -15.52 -19.07 -14.82
C TYR A 302 -15.18 -18.51 -13.43
N LYS A 303 -13.88 -18.47 -13.06
CA LYS A 303 -13.44 -17.89 -11.79
C LYS A 303 -13.71 -16.39 -11.74
N ALA A 304 -13.46 -15.67 -12.85
CA ALA A 304 -13.76 -14.25 -12.95
C ALA A 304 -15.24 -13.95 -12.68
N ALA A 305 -16.12 -14.72 -13.32
CA ALA A 305 -17.56 -14.56 -13.15
C ALA A 305 -18.02 -14.92 -11.74
N THR A 306 -17.46 -15.97 -11.14
CA THR A 306 -17.77 -16.38 -9.76
C THR A 306 -17.42 -15.29 -8.75
N VAL A 307 -16.25 -14.67 -8.87
CA VAL A 307 -15.80 -13.56 -7.99
C VAL A 307 -16.78 -12.39 -8.06
N LEU A 308 -17.14 -11.97 -9.27
CA LEU A 308 -18.06 -10.84 -9.47
C LEU A 308 -19.49 -11.16 -9.03
N ASP A 309 -20.01 -12.35 -9.34
CA ASP A 309 -21.34 -12.78 -8.93
C ASP A 309 -21.47 -12.81 -7.40
N GLN A 310 -20.47 -13.38 -6.72
CA GLN A 310 -20.43 -13.42 -5.27
C GLN A 310 -20.40 -12.00 -4.68
N GLY A 311 -19.44 -11.17 -5.12
CA GLY A 311 -19.32 -9.80 -4.60
C GLY A 311 -20.55 -8.92 -4.88
N ILE A 312 -21.25 -9.14 -5.99
CA ILE A 312 -22.51 -8.44 -6.28
C ILE A 312 -23.64 -8.92 -5.37
N ARG A 313 -23.67 -10.21 -5.00
CA ARG A 313 -24.70 -10.81 -4.15
C ARG A 313 -24.56 -10.41 -2.69
N ASP A 314 -23.35 -10.46 -2.15
CA ASP A 314 -23.07 -10.05 -0.76
C ASP A 314 -22.96 -8.53 -0.59
N GLY A 315 -22.86 -7.79 -1.69
CA GLY A 315 -22.86 -6.33 -1.70
C GLY A 315 -21.47 -5.70 -1.57
N SER A 316 -20.39 -6.49 -1.56
CA SER A 316 -19.03 -5.96 -1.57
C SER A 316 -18.67 -5.29 -2.90
N VAL A 317 -19.25 -5.76 -4.02
CA VAL A 317 -19.14 -5.16 -5.36
C VAL A 317 -20.42 -4.39 -5.71
N GLU A 318 -20.26 -3.14 -6.09
CA GLU A 318 -21.38 -2.27 -6.45
C GLU A 318 -22.15 -2.78 -7.70
N LYS A 319 -23.48 -2.69 -7.66
CA LYS A 319 -24.43 -3.09 -8.71
C LYS A 319 -24.49 -2.10 -9.88
N THR A 320 -23.34 -1.83 -10.49
CA THR A 320 -23.20 -0.93 -11.64
C THR A 320 -23.43 -1.66 -12.95
N SER A 321 -23.88 -0.93 -13.98
CA SER A 321 -23.97 -1.47 -15.35
C SER A 321 -22.64 -2.08 -15.82
N LYS A 322 -21.51 -1.46 -15.44
CA LYS A 322 -20.18 -1.91 -15.82
C LYS A 322 -19.81 -3.26 -15.19
N ASN A 323 -20.08 -3.44 -13.90
CA ASN A 323 -19.76 -4.70 -13.21
C ASN A 323 -20.61 -5.85 -13.74
N TYR A 324 -21.90 -5.60 -14.00
CA TYR A 324 -22.78 -6.57 -14.65
C TYR A 324 -22.37 -6.89 -16.10
N GLU A 325 -21.88 -5.90 -16.86
CA GLU A 325 -21.33 -6.15 -18.20
C GLU A 325 -20.13 -7.10 -18.14
N VAL A 326 -19.20 -6.89 -17.20
CA VAL A 326 -18.04 -7.77 -17.03
C VAL A 326 -18.50 -9.17 -16.60
N LEU A 327 -19.42 -9.26 -15.64
CA LEU A 327 -19.98 -10.52 -15.18
C LEU A 327 -20.64 -11.31 -16.32
N GLY A 328 -21.53 -10.68 -17.09
CA GLY A 328 -22.21 -11.32 -18.21
C GLY A 328 -21.23 -11.76 -19.31
N ASN A 329 -20.22 -10.94 -19.62
CA ASN A 329 -19.16 -11.32 -20.57
C ASN A 329 -18.29 -12.47 -20.05
N ALA A 330 -18.03 -12.54 -18.74
CA ALA A 330 -17.26 -13.61 -18.12
C ALA A 330 -18.04 -14.94 -18.17
N TRP A 331 -19.32 -14.94 -17.78
CA TRP A 331 -20.18 -16.13 -17.91
C TRP A 331 -20.30 -16.60 -19.36
N ARG A 332 -20.48 -15.67 -20.31
CA ARG A 332 -20.54 -16.01 -21.73
C ARG A 332 -19.25 -16.65 -22.24
N GLN A 333 -18.08 -16.13 -21.85
CA GLN A 333 -16.79 -16.73 -22.20
C GLN A 333 -16.60 -18.12 -21.56
N ALA A 334 -17.16 -18.32 -20.36
CA ALA A 334 -17.19 -19.62 -19.70
C ALA A 334 -18.23 -20.60 -20.29
N GLN A 335 -18.93 -20.25 -21.37
CA GLN A 335 -20.04 -21.02 -21.97
C GLN A 335 -21.26 -21.20 -21.05
N GLU A 336 -21.37 -20.36 -20.01
CA GLU A 336 -22.48 -20.36 -19.05
C GLU A 336 -23.57 -19.37 -19.50
N ILE A 337 -24.18 -19.63 -20.66
CA ILE A 337 -25.10 -18.68 -21.31
C ILE A 337 -26.32 -18.37 -20.43
N ASP A 338 -26.86 -19.36 -19.74
CA ASP A 338 -27.99 -19.19 -18.82
C ASP A 338 -27.69 -18.22 -17.67
N LYS A 339 -26.43 -18.13 -17.23
CA LYS A 339 -25.97 -17.15 -16.22
C LYS A 339 -25.59 -15.81 -16.86
N ALA A 340 -25.10 -15.82 -18.09
CA ALA A 340 -24.71 -14.61 -18.81
C ALA A 340 -25.90 -13.71 -19.13
N ILE A 341 -27.04 -14.29 -19.51
CA ILE A 341 -28.27 -13.56 -19.87
C ILE A 341 -28.74 -12.63 -18.75
N PRO A 342 -29.06 -13.10 -17.53
CA PRO A 342 -29.55 -12.22 -16.47
C PRO A 342 -28.53 -11.14 -16.06
N ALA A 343 -27.24 -11.46 -16.08
CA ALA A 343 -26.20 -10.47 -15.83
C ALA A 343 -26.18 -9.38 -16.92
N MET A 344 -26.33 -9.75 -18.20
CA MET A 344 -26.35 -8.79 -19.30
C MET A 344 -27.67 -7.99 -19.37
N GLU A 345 -28.79 -8.57 -18.92
CA GLU A 345 -30.07 -7.86 -18.72
C GLU A 345 -29.92 -6.74 -17.67
N GLU A 346 -29.29 -7.04 -16.53
CA GLU A 346 -28.94 -6.04 -15.50
C GLU A 346 -27.97 -4.98 -16.04
N ALA A 347 -26.96 -5.39 -16.83
CA ALA A 347 -26.02 -4.45 -17.45
C ALA A 347 -26.74 -3.44 -18.36
N ALA A 348 -27.63 -3.92 -19.24
CA ALA A 348 -28.32 -3.11 -20.23
C ALA A 348 -29.46 -2.26 -19.63
N SER A 349 -30.16 -2.77 -18.61
CA SER A 349 -31.23 -2.01 -17.93
C SER A 349 -30.69 -0.82 -17.15
N ARG A 350 -29.46 -0.92 -16.63
CA ARG A 350 -28.74 0.13 -15.88
C ARG A 350 -27.93 1.08 -16.77
N SER A 351 -28.11 1.02 -18.09
CA SER A 351 -27.39 1.86 -19.04
C SER A 351 -28.31 2.52 -20.05
N ASP A 352 -27.91 3.72 -20.49
CA ASP A 352 -28.51 4.40 -21.62
C ASP A 352 -27.89 3.97 -22.96
N SER A 353 -26.83 3.17 -22.94
CA SER A 353 -26.09 2.76 -24.15
C SER A 353 -26.85 1.74 -24.99
N GLY A 354 -27.10 2.06 -26.27
CA GLY A 354 -27.61 1.09 -27.24
C GLY A 354 -26.64 -0.07 -27.53
N GLU A 355 -25.33 0.13 -27.32
CA GLU A 355 -24.31 -0.91 -27.49
C GLU A 355 -24.53 -2.10 -26.53
N LEU A 356 -24.94 -1.85 -25.28
CA LEU A 356 -25.21 -2.92 -24.32
C LEU A 356 -26.46 -3.73 -24.71
N TYR A 357 -27.47 -3.09 -25.27
CA TYR A 357 -28.63 -3.81 -25.81
C TYR A 357 -28.28 -4.65 -27.05
N ALA A 358 -27.39 -4.16 -27.92
CA ALA A 358 -26.88 -4.96 -29.03
C ALA A 358 -26.08 -6.17 -28.53
N ARG A 359 -25.25 -6.00 -27.49
CA ARG A 359 -24.52 -7.11 -26.84
C ARG A 359 -25.45 -8.12 -26.19
N LEU A 360 -26.44 -7.65 -25.42
CA LEU A 360 -27.49 -8.48 -24.85
C LEU A 360 -28.22 -9.29 -25.92
N GLY A 361 -28.52 -8.66 -27.05
CA GLY A 361 -29.07 -9.32 -28.24
C GLY A 361 -28.23 -10.49 -28.74
N ASN A 362 -26.91 -10.32 -28.79
CA ASN A 362 -26.00 -11.41 -29.15
C ASN A 362 -26.03 -12.53 -28.11
N VAL A 363 -26.04 -12.21 -26.82
CA VAL A 363 -26.10 -13.22 -25.74
C VAL A 363 -27.42 -14.00 -25.79
N TYR A 364 -28.54 -13.34 -26.08
CA TYR A 364 -29.82 -14.03 -26.30
C TYR A 364 -29.78 -14.95 -27.51
N LEU A 365 -29.12 -14.55 -28.60
CA LEU A 365 -28.97 -15.41 -29.78
C LEU A 365 -28.13 -16.63 -29.44
N ASP A 366 -27.03 -16.46 -28.69
CA ASP A 366 -26.18 -17.58 -28.22
C ASP A 366 -26.95 -18.56 -27.32
N GLY A 367 -28.00 -18.10 -26.63
CA GLY A 367 -28.90 -18.91 -25.79
C GLY A 367 -30.20 -19.32 -26.48
N ASP A 368 -30.28 -19.24 -27.81
CA ASP A 368 -31.46 -19.57 -28.63
C ASP A 368 -32.75 -18.79 -28.28
N GLN A 369 -32.64 -17.69 -27.51
CA GLN A 369 -33.74 -16.79 -27.17
C GLN A 369 -34.00 -15.79 -28.31
N ASN A 370 -34.24 -16.33 -29.51
CA ASN A 370 -34.29 -15.58 -30.77
C ASN A 370 -35.27 -14.40 -30.76
N ARG A 371 -36.45 -14.53 -30.12
CA ARG A 371 -37.41 -13.42 -29.97
C ARG A 371 -36.82 -12.26 -29.15
N LYS A 372 -36.23 -12.57 -28.00
CA LYS A 372 -35.59 -11.55 -27.14
C LYS A 372 -34.36 -10.94 -27.82
N ALA A 373 -33.61 -11.72 -28.60
CA ALA A 373 -32.50 -11.22 -29.40
C ALA A 373 -32.97 -10.11 -30.37
N VAL A 374 -34.05 -10.35 -31.12
CA VAL A 374 -34.66 -9.36 -32.01
C VAL A 374 -35.05 -8.09 -31.25
N GLU A 375 -35.73 -8.22 -30.12
CA GLU A 375 -36.19 -7.09 -29.29
C GLU A 375 -35.01 -6.25 -28.78
N ALA A 376 -34.00 -6.90 -28.19
CA ALA A 376 -32.83 -6.23 -27.64
C ALA A 376 -32.02 -5.53 -28.72
N ILE A 377 -31.78 -6.17 -29.88
CA ILE A 377 -31.00 -5.56 -30.96
C ILE A 377 -31.72 -4.35 -31.56
N ASN A 378 -33.02 -4.46 -31.81
CA ASN A 378 -33.80 -3.33 -32.31
C ASN A 378 -33.77 -2.15 -31.32
N LYS A 379 -33.94 -2.42 -30.02
CA LYS A 379 -33.84 -1.41 -28.97
C LYS A 379 -32.46 -0.75 -28.95
N GLY A 380 -31.39 -1.54 -29.10
CA GLY A 380 -30.02 -1.03 -29.18
C GLY A 380 -29.79 -0.13 -30.39
N LEU A 381 -30.23 -0.56 -31.57
CA LEU A 381 -30.14 0.22 -32.81
C LEU A 381 -30.98 1.51 -32.75
N GLN A 382 -32.16 1.48 -32.13
CA GLN A 382 -33.04 2.65 -31.95
C GLN A 382 -32.43 3.67 -30.98
N ARG A 383 -31.83 3.22 -29.88
CA ARG A 383 -31.15 4.09 -28.91
C ARG A 383 -29.88 4.73 -29.49
N GLY A 384 -29.26 4.13 -30.49
CA GLY A 384 -28.03 4.61 -31.09
C GLY A 384 -26.79 4.34 -30.22
N GLY A 385 -25.63 4.84 -30.66
CA GLY A 385 -24.35 4.60 -29.97
C GLY A 385 -23.75 3.20 -30.14
N VAL A 386 -24.41 2.32 -30.90
CA VAL A 386 -23.86 1.01 -31.30
C VAL A 386 -22.66 1.24 -32.22
N LYS A 387 -21.48 0.74 -31.84
CA LYS A 387 -20.23 0.98 -32.57
C LYS A 387 -20.19 0.25 -33.92
N ARG A 388 -20.84 -0.91 -33.99
CA ARG A 388 -20.91 -1.80 -35.17
C ARG A 388 -22.38 -2.11 -35.50
N PRO A 389 -23.15 -1.11 -35.98
CA PRO A 389 -24.58 -1.31 -36.25
C PRO A 389 -24.82 -2.32 -37.36
N ASP A 390 -23.86 -2.49 -38.28
CA ASP A 390 -23.85 -3.53 -39.30
C ASP A 390 -23.73 -4.94 -38.69
N THR A 391 -22.86 -5.13 -37.69
CA THR A 391 -22.75 -6.42 -36.98
C THR A 391 -24.00 -6.71 -36.15
N ALA A 392 -24.58 -5.70 -35.48
CA ALA A 392 -25.86 -5.85 -34.79
C ALA A 392 -26.97 -6.27 -35.77
N ARG A 393 -27.01 -5.70 -36.99
CA ARG A 393 -27.97 -6.10 -38.03
C ARG A 393 -27.74 -7.53 -38.56
N LEU A 394 -26.50 -8.02 -38.62
CA LEU A 394 -26.24 -9.43 -38.94
C LEU A 394 -26.89 -10.34 -37.89
N VAL A 395 -26.71 -10.03 -36.61
CA VAL A 395 -27.30 -10.81 -35.49
C VAL A 395 -28.83 -10.71 -35.53
N LEU A 396 -29.39 -9.53 -35.86
CA LEU A 396 -30.82 -9.37 -36.09
C LEU A 396 -31.33 -10.27 -37.22
N GLY A 397 -30.59 -10.34 -38.33
CA GLY A 397 -30.90 -11.22 -39.46
C GLY A 397 -30.87 -12.70 -39.08
N MET A 398 -29.84 -13.13 -38.34
CA MET A 398 -29.74 -14.50 -37.82
C MET A 398 -30.91 -14.84 -36.88
N ALA A 399 -31.26 -13.93 -35.97
CA ALA A 399 -32.38 -14.13 -35.06
C ALA A 399 -33.73 -14.24 -35.82
N TYR A 400 -33.96 -13.39 -36.83
CA TYR A 400 -35.15 -13.51 -37.68
C TYR A 400 -35.16 -14.80 -38.50
N PHE A 401 -34.01 -15.23 -39.00
CA PHE A 401 -33.87 -16.49 -39.73
C PHE A 401 -34.25 -17.68 -38.85
N ASN A 402 -33.74 -17.75 -37.62
CA ASN A 402 -34.09 -18.79 -36.64
C ASN A 402 -35.58 -18.79 -36.27
N LEU A 403 -36.23 -17.63 -36.32
CA LEU A 403 -37.69 -17.49 -36.15
C LEU A 403 -38.49 -17.80 -37.42
N LYS A 404 -37.83 -18.24 -38.50
CA LYS A 404 -38.42 -18.47 -39.83
C LYS A 404 -39.07 -17.22 -40.44
N GLN A 405 -38.68 -16.03 -39.99
CA GLN A 405 -39.14 -14.75 -40.54
C GLN A 405 -38.22 -14.31 -41.68
N TYR A 406 -38.14 -15.13 -42.73
CA TYR A 406 -37.13 -14.98 -43.80
C TYR A 406 -37.17 -13.64 -44.53
N GLY A 407 -38.34 -13.01 -44.69
CA GLY A 407 -38.44 -11.67 -45.26
C GLY A 407 -37.67 -10.63 -44.45
N LYS A 408 -37.93 -10.58 -43.14
CA LYS A 408 -37.22 -9.68 -42.22
C LYS A 408 -35.74 -10.03 -42.07
N ALA A 409 -35.41 -11.32 -42.12
CA ALA A 409 -34.02 -11.77 -42.13
C ALA A 409 -33.27 -11.22 -43.34
N ARG A 410 -33.87 -11.31 -44.55
CA ARG A 410 -33.32 -10.73 -45.78
C ARG A 410 -33.09 -9.23 -45.64
N ASP A 411 -34.09 -8.48 -45.15
CA ASP A 411 -33.98 -7.03 -44.98
C ASP A 411 -32.83 -6.65 -44.04
N ALA A 412 -32.69 -7.37 -42.93
CA ALA A 412 -31.63 -7.16 -41.95
C ALA A 412 -30.24 -7.47 -42.54
N PHE A 413 -30.08 -8.58 -43.28
CA PHE A 413 -28.84 -8.92 -43.96
C PHE A 413 -28.49 -7.90 -45.06
N GLN A 414 -29.44 -7.47 -45.87
CA GLN A 414 -29.23 -6.41 -46.87
C GLN A 414 -28.78 -5.10 -46.21
N ALA A 415 -29.42 -4.70 -45.11
CA ALA A 415 -29.06 -3.50 -44.36
C ALA A 415 -27.66 -3.62 -43.74
N ALA A 416 -27.27 -4.80 -43.24
CA ALA A 416 -25.91 -5.07 -42.78
C ALA A 416 -24.89 -5.01 -43.92
N GLY A 417 -25.23 -5.54 -45.09
CA GLY A 417 -24.34 -5.61 -46.25
C GLY A 417 -24.03 -4.28 -46.92
N ARG A 418 -24.71 -3.19 -46.53
CA ARG A 418 -24.34 -1.82 -46.92
C ARG A 418 -23.00 -1.38 -46.34
N ASP A 419 -22.57 -1.97 -45.21
CA ASP A 419 -21.20 -1.79 -44.69
C ASP A 419 -20.27 -2.81 -45.34
N LYS A 420 -19.19 -2.32 -45.96
CA LYS A 420 -18.18 -3.15 -46.64
C LYS A 420 -17.59 -4.23 -45.74
N ARG A 421 -17.53 -4.02 -44.41
CA ARG A 421 -16.98 -4.97 -43.44
C ARG A 421 -17.90 -6.16 -43.19
N SER A 422 -19.20 -6.01 -43.44
CA SER A 422 -20.22 -7.06 -43.23
C SER A 422 -20.85 -7.57 -44.52
N SER A 423 -20.54 -6.98 -45.68
CA SER A 423 -21.11 -7.36 -46.98
C SER A 423 -20.91 -8.82 -47.33
N GLN A 424 -19.70 -9.36 -47.14
CA GLN A 424 -19.42 -10.76 -47.45
C GLN A 424 -20.25 -11.71 -46.57
N TYR A 425 -20.25 -11.49 -45.24
CA TYR A 425 -21.03 -12.30 -44.31
C TYR A 425 -22.53 -12.20 -44.57
N ALA A 426 -23.04 -11.00 -44.84
CA ALA A 426 -24.44 -10.80 -45.19
C ALA A 426 -24.83 -11.57 -46.46
N SER A 427 -24.00 -11.52 -47.51
CA SER A 427 -24.24 -12.25 -48.75
C SER A 427 -24.23 -13.76 -48.57
N GLN A 428 -23.33 -14.29 -47.73
CA GLN A 428 -23.30 -15.72 -47.40
C GLN A 428 -24.58 -16.15 -46.69
N TRP A 429 -25.04 -15.37 -45.70
CA TRP A 429 -26.30 -15.64 -45.00
C TRP A 429 -27.52 -15.58 -45.93
N MET A 430 -27.57 -14.60 -46.84
CA MET A 430 -28.65 -14.51 -47.83
C MET A 430 -28.66 -15.73 -48.76
N ALA A 431 -27.48 -16.16 -49.25
CA ALA A 431 -27.37 -17.34 -50.10
C ALA A 431 -27.77 -18.64 -49.37
N TYR A 432 -27.36 -18.79 -48.10
CA TYR A 432 -27.77 -19.92 -47.26
C TYR A 432 -29.28 -19.94 -47.00
N MET A 433 -29.87 -18.77 -46.73
CA MET A 433 -31.31 -18.66 -46.56
C MET A 433 -32.08 -18.99 -47.85
N ASP A 434 -31.56 -18.56 -49.01
CA ASP A 434 -32.16 -18.87 -50.31
C ASP A 434 -32.15 -20.38 -50.60
N SER A 435 -31.04 -21.07 -50.30
CA SER A 435 -30.98 -22.53 -50.46
C SER A 435 -31.91 -23.27 -49.50
N GLU A 436 -32.07 -22.79 -48.27
CA GLU A 436 -32.98 -23.37 -47.29
C GLU A 436 -34.45 -23.19 -47.67
N LEU A 437 -34.81 -22.02 -48.21
CA LEU A 437 -36.16 -21.76 -48.73
C LEU A 437 -36.48 -22.65 -49.93
N GLU A 438 -35.53 -22.82 -50.84
CA GLU A 438 -35.68 -23.71 -51.99
C GLU A 438 -35.84 -25.18 -51.56
N ARG A 439 -35.06 -25.61 -50.57
CA ARG A 439 -35.21 -26.94 -49.96
C ARG A 439 -36.61 -27.15 -49.39
N GLN A 440 -37.13 -26.17 -48.65
CA GLN A 440 -38.48 -26.23 -48.06
C GLN A 440 -39.58 -26.27 -49.13
N ARG A 441 -39.41 -25.55 -50.25
CA ARG A 441 -40.36 -25.61 -51.38
C ARG A 441 -40.42 -27.01 -51.99
N LYS A 442 -39.26 -27.61 -52.31
CA LYS A 442 -39.20 -28.95 -52.88
C LYS A 442 -39.82 -30.01 -51.96
N LEU A 443 -39.52 -29.94 -50.66
CA LEU A 443 -40.13 -30.84 -49.68
C LEU A 443 -41.66 -30.67 -49.57
N ALA A 444 -42.20 -29.49 -49.86
CA ALA A 444 -43.64 -29.24 -49.86
C ALA A 444 -44.31 -29.67 -51.18
N GLU A 445 -43.55 -29.83 -52.27
CA GLU A 445 -44.03 -30.37 -53.55
C GLU A 445 -44.08 -31.91 -53.56
N ASP A 446 -43.28 -32.56 -52.70
CA ASP A 446 -43.19 -34.02 -52.55
C ASP A 446 -44.23 -34.63 -51.58
N VAL A 447 -45.08 -33.79 -50.95
CA VAL A 447 -46.17 -34.17 -50.02
C VAL A 447 -47.52 -33.89 -50.67
#